data_AF-A0A444DTW1-F1
#
_entry.id   AF-A0A444DTW1-F1
#
_cell.length_a   1.000
_cell.length_b   1.000
_cell.length_c   1.000
_cell.angle_alpha   90.00
_cell.angle_beta   90.00
_cell.angle_gamma   90.00
#
_symmetry.space_group_name_H-M   'P 1'
#
loop_
_entity.id
_entity.type
_entity.pdbx_description
1 polymer ?
#
loop_
_entity_poly.entity_id
_entity_poly.type
_entity_poly.pdbx_seq_one_letter_code
_entity_poly.pdbx_strand_id
1 'polypeptide(L)'
;MIRDPELVREVLSNKFGHFERATLSPLGRALATGLLSYNGGKWAKHRRILNPGFHVEKLKRMLPAFSASCGDLVRRWENLVGQEGSCELDVWPEFQYFTGDVISRAAFSSSYEEGRRIFQLQLELAQLVVQAIHSACIPGYR
;
A
#
# COMPACT_ATOMS: atom_id res chain seq x y z
N MET A 1 -12.09 -16.86 12.72
CA MET A 1 -11.73 -16.67 11.28
C MET A 1 -12.91 -17.13 10.45
N ILE A 2 -13.50 -16.26 9.63
CA ILE A 2 -14.63 -16.61 8.74
C ILE A 2 -14.04 -17.10 7.41
N ARG A 3 -14.46 -18.27 6.95
CA ARG A 3 -13.97 -18.87 5.69
C ARG A 3 -15.08 -19.08 4.65
N ASP A 4 -16.33 -18.91 5.04
CA ASP A 4 -17.48 -19.00 4.15
C ASP A 4 -17.59 -17.72 3.28
N PRO A 5 -17.61 -17.83 1.94
CA PRO A 5 -17.66 -16.67 1.04
C PRO A 5 -18.90 -15.79 1.20
N GLU A 6 -20.05 -16.37 1.54
CA GLU A 6 -21.30 -15.64 1.74
C GLU A 6 -21.21 -14.78 3.00
N LEU A 7 -20.68 -15.35 4.09
CA LEU A 7 -20.44 -14.62 5.33
C LEU A 7 -19.35 -13.55 5.15
N VAL A 8 -18.27 -13.82 4.39
CA VAL A 8 -17.26 -12.81 4.06
C VAL A 8 -17.88 -11.66 3.28
N ARG A 9 -18.75 -11.95 2.30
CA ARG A 9 -19.45 -10.92 1.53
C ARG A 9 -20.37 -10.09 2.42
N GLU A 10 -21.11 -10.75 3.31
CA GLU A 10 -21.97 -10.09 4.28
C GLU A 10 -21.17 -9.10 5.13
N VAL A 11 -20.04 -9.51 5.69
CA VAL A 11 -19.18 -8.65 6.50
C VAL A 11 -18.57 -7.49 5.71
N LEU A 12 -18.00 -7.77 4.52
CA LEU A 12 -17.25 -6.77 3.75
C LEU A 12 -18.13 -5.79 2.95
N SER A 13 -19.38 -6.17 2.66
CA SER A 13 -20.32 -5.37 1.86
C SER A 13 -21.42 -4.71 2.70
N ASN A 14 -21.44 -4.95 4.02
CA ASN A 14 -22.46 -4.42 4.91
C ASN A 14 -22.47 -2.89 4.90
N LYS A 15 -23.63 -2.30 4.57
CA LYS A 15 -23.83 -0.84 4.58
C LYS A 15 -24.61 -0.33 5.80
N PHE A 16 -25.12 -1.25 6.62
CA PHE A 16 -25.91 -0.96 7.82
C PHE A 16 -25.04 -0.59 9.03
N GLY A 17 -23.71 -0.65 8.89
CA GLY A 17 -22.78 -0.26 9.96
C GLY A 17 -22.67 -1.28 11.08
N HIS A 18 -23.20 -2.50 10.90
CA HIS A 18 -23.10 -3.57 11.91
C HIS A 18 -21.64 -4.04 12.10
N PHE A 19 -20.79 -3.83 11.10
CA PHE A 19 -19.38 -4.16 11.13
C PHE A 19 -18.55 -2.88 10.96
N GLU A 20 -17.86 -2.49 12.02
CA GLU A 20 -16.89 -1.39 11.98
C GLU A 20 -15.52 -1.88 11.51
N ARG A 21 -14.72 -1.00 10.90
CA ARG A 21 -13.33 -1.35 10.61
C ARG A 21 -12.57 -1.55 11.92
N ALA A 22 -11.68 -2.55 11.91
CA ALA A 22 -10.76 -2.77 13.01
C ALA A 22 -10.03 -1.47 13.37
N THR A 23 -10.16 -1.05 14.62
CA THR A 23 -9.49 0.16 15.11
C THR A 23 -8.00 -0.14 15.24
N LEU A 24 -7.16 0.64 14.54
CA LEU A 24 -5.72 0.53 14.68
C LEU A 24 -5.32 0.84 16.14
N SER A 25 -4.33 0.10 16.67
CA SER A 25 -3.71 0.40 17.95
C SER A 25 -3.12 1.82 17.96
N PRO A 26 -2.83 2.43 19.13
CA PRO A 26 -2.19 3.75 19.18
C PRO A 26 -0.91 3.82 18.34
N LEU A 27 -0.09 2.76 18.38
CA LEU A 27 1.10 2.61 17.54
C LEU A 27 0.75 2.50 16.05
N GLY A 28 -0.27 1.73 15.70
CA GLY A 28 -0.77 1.63 14.32
C GLY A 28 -1.28 2.98 13.77
N ARG A 29 -1.90 3.81 14.61
CA ARG A 29 -2.32 5.16 14.24
C ARG A 29 -1.15 6.13 14.08
N ALA A 30 -0.07 5.95 14.84
CA ALA A 30 1.15 6.73 14.66
C ALA A 30 1.84 6.41 13.31
N LEU A 31 1.75 5.15 12.87
CA LEU A 31 2.26 4.71 11.56
C LEU A 31 1.42 5.28 10.41
N ALA A 32 0.10 5.13 10.47
CA ALA A 32 -0.78 5.60 9.41
C ALA A 32 -2.18 5.95 9.94
N THR A 33 -2.73 7.06 9.45
CA THR A 33 -4.15 7.41 9.59
C THR A 33 -4.78 7.70 8.25
N GLY A 34 -6.11 7.78 8.21
CA GLY A 34 -6.86 8.10 6.99
C GLY A 34 -7.92 7.04 6.72
N LEU A 35 -8.14 6.72 5.45
CA LEU A 35 -9.18 5.76 5.06
C LEU A 35 -9.03 4.42 5.79
N LEU A 36 -7.80 3.95 6.01
CA LEU A 36 -7.51 2.69 6.72
C LEU A 36 -8.08 2.63 8.15
N SER A 37 -8.15 3.76 8.86
CA SER A 37 -8.56 3.82 10.26
C SER A 37 -9.83 4.60 10.53
N TYR A 38 -10.32 5.39 9.57
CA TYR A 38 -11.56 6.15 9.74
C TYR A 38 -12.79 5.25 9.57
N ASN A 39 -13.84 5.55 10.34
CA ASN A 39 -15.16 4.92 10.27
C ASN A 39 -16.25 5.99 10.01
N GLY A 40 -17.45 5.51 9.66
CA GLY A 40 -18.66 6.32 9.54
C GLY A 40 -18.52 7.56 8.64
N GLY A 41 -19.11 8.68 9.08
CA GLY A 41 -19.14 9.93 8.30
C GLY A 41 -17.74 10.49 7.96
N LYS A 42 -16.75 10.31 8.84
CA LYS A 42 -15.37 10.76 8.58
C LYS A 42 -14.75 9.99 7.42
N TRP A 43 -14.94 8.66 7.39
CA TRP A 43 -14.51 7.82 6.28
C TRP A 43 -15.22 8.20 4.98
N ALA A 44 -16.55 8.36 5.03
CA ALA A 44 -17.36 8.72 3.86
C ALA A 44 -16.91 10.05 3.25
N LYS A 45 -16.63 11.06 4.09
CA LYS A 45 -16.10 12.36 3.66
C LYS A 45 -14.75 12.22 2.93
N HIS A 46 -13.77 11.54 3.52
CA HIS A 46 -12.44 11.40 2.92
C HIS A 46 -12.47 10.57 1.64
N ARG A 47 -13.31 9.52 1.59
CA ARG A 47 -13.48 8.71 0.38
C ARG A 47 -14.10 9.52 -0.75
N ARG A 48 -15.10 10.37 -0.44
CA ARG A 48 -15.70 11.27 -1.42
C ARG A 48 -14.70 12.26 -2.00
N ILE A 49 -13.74 12.74 -1.20
CA ILE A 49 -12.68 13.65 -1.66
C ILE A 49 -11.70 12.93 -2.61
N LEU A 50 -11.32 11.68 -2.30
CA LEU A 50 -10.32 10.94 -3.06
C LEU A 50 -10.86 10.28 -4.33
N ASN A 51 -12.10 9.77 -4.30
CA ASN A 51 -12.70 9.00 -5.40
C ASN A 51 -12.56 9.65 -6.80
N PRO A 52 -12.73 10.98 -6.98
CA PRO A 52 -12.57 11.60 -8.30
C PRO A 52 -11.19 11.39 -8.93
N GLY A 53 -10.13 11.24 -8.12
CA GLY A 53 -8.77 10.95 -8.59
C GLY A 53 -8.61 9.56 -9.21
N PHE A 54 -9.55 8.64 -8.94
CA PHE A 54 -9.56 7.26 -9.41
C PHE A 54 -10.60 7.01 -10.52
N HIS A 55 -11.19 8.06 -11.08
CA HIS A 55 -12.04 7.93 -12.27
C HIS A 55 -11.21 7.50 -13.48
N VAL A 56 -11.81 6.74 -14.40
CA VAL A 56 -11.12 6.18 -15.59
C VAL A 56 -10.33 7.24 -16.37
N GLU A 57 -10.88 8.44 -16.56
CA GLU A 57 -10.19 9.53 -17.26
C GLU A 57 -8.97 10.08 -16.51
N LYS A 58 -8.93 9.97 -15.18
CA LYS A 58 -7.75 10.31 -14.37
C LYS A 58 -6.75 9.16 -14.40
N LEU A 59 -7.20 7.92 -14.32
CA LEU A 59 -6.34 6.74 -14.43
C LEU A 59 -5.62 6.68 -15.79
N LYS A 60 -6.31 7.01 -16.89
CA LYS A 60 -5.69 7.11 -18.22
C LYS A 60 -4.50 8.09 -18.25
N ARG A 61 -4.58 9.20 -17.49
CA ARG A 61 -3.50 10.18 -17.38
C ARG A 61 -2.31 9.68 -16.57
N MET A 62 -2.48 8.63 -15.76
CA MET A 62 -1.39 7.99 -15.01
C MET A 62 -0.66 6.91 -15.83
N LEU A 63 -1.25 6.44 -16.95
CA LEU A 63 -0.63 5.41 -17.79
C LEU A 63 0.81 5.74 -18.25
N PRO A 64 1.16 6.99 -18.63
CA PRO A 64 2.53 7.32 -18.98
C PRO A 64 3.51 7.10 -17.82
N ALA A 65 3.10 7.41 -16.58
CA ALA A 65 3.90 7.16 -15.40
C ALA A 65 4.15 5.66 -15.20
N PHE A 66 3.09 4.84 -15.32
CA PHE A 66 3.20 3.38 -15.21
C PHE A 66 4.10 2.79 -16.29
N SER A 67 3.94 3.23 -17.54
CA SER A 67 4.76 2.78 -18.65
C SER A 67 6.22 3.14 -18.47
N ALA A 68 6.52 4.34 -17.95
CA ALA A 68 7.88 4.77 -17.70
C ALA A 68 8.53 3.92 -16.59
N SER A 69 7.83 3.69 -15.47
CA SER A 69 8.33 2.83 -14.38
C SER A 69 8.55 1.38 -14.85
N CYS A 70 7.65 0.83 -15.68
CA CYS A 70 7.83 -0.49 -16.28
C CYS A 70 9.04 -0.52 -17.22
N GLY A 71 9.21 0.50 -18.06
CA GLY A 71 10.36 0.60 -18.97
C GLY A 71 11.68 0.64 -18.20
N ASP A 72 11.74 1.37 -17.08
CA ASP A 72 12.93 1.42 -16.24
C ASP A 72 13.21 0.09 -15.53
N LEU A 73 12.18 -0.63 -15.10
CA LEU A 73 12.31 -1.98 -14.55
C LEU A 73 12.91 -2.94 -15.58
N VAL A 74 12.33 -2.99 -16.78
CA VAL A 74 12.79 -3.86 -17.88
C VAL A 74 14.24 -3.56 -18.24
N ARG A 75 14.61 -2.27 -18.41
CA ARG A 75 15.99 -1.88 -18.70
C ARG A 75 16.98 -2.33 -17.62
N ARG A 76 16.62 -2.23 -16.34
CA ARG A 76 17.47 -2.73 -15.25
C ARG A 76 17.69 -4.24 -15.36
N TRP A 77 16.65 -4.99 -15.66
CA TRP A 77 16.75 -6.44 -15.79
C TRP A 77 17.52 -6.86 -17.04
N GLU A 78 17.33 -6.19 -18.17
CA GLU A 78 18.13 -6.41 -19.39
C GLU A 78 19.63 -6.18 -19.13
N ASN A 79 19.97 -5.16 -18.36
CA ASN A 79 21.35 -4.88 -17.96
C ASN A 79 21.93 -5.95 -17.02
N LEU A 80 21.10 -6.60 -16.19
CA LEU A 80 21.53 -7.68 -15.29
C LEU A 80 21.77 -8.99 -16.04
N VAL A 81 20.95 -9.29 -17.05
CA VAL A 81 21.10 -10.51 -17.86
C VAL A 81 22.38 -10.48 -18.71
N GLY A 82 22.82 -9.29 -19.13
CA GLY A 82 24.10 -9.10 -19.80
C GLY A 82 24.29 -10.00 -21.04
N GLN A 83 25.52 -10.48 -21.25
CA GLN A 83 25.85 -11.38 -22.37
C GLN A 83 25.61 -12.87 -22.06
N GLU A 84 25.41 -13.22 -20.79
CA GLU A 84 25.25 -14.59 -20.33
C GLU A 84 23.86 -15.16 -20.68
N GLY A 85 22.93 -14.29 -21.11
CA GLY A 85 21.62 -14.68 -21.65
C GLY A 85 20.60 -15.11 -20.58
N SER A 86 21.03 -15.27 -19.33
CA SER A 86 20.15 -15.52 -18.17
C SER A 86 20.83 -15.10 -16.86
N CYS A 87 20.05 -14.64 -15.88
CA CYS A 87 20.51 -14.38 -14.52
C CYS A 87 19.45 -14.79 -13.49
N GLU A 88 19.87 -15.19 -12.29
CA GLU A 88 18.99 -15.32 -11.14
C GLU A 88 18.80 -13.95 -10.48
N LEU A 89 17.57 -13.60 -10.12
CA LEU A 89 17.22 -12.29 -9.56
C LEU A 89 16.20 -12.44 -8.42
N ASP A 90 16.50 -11.83 -7.28
CA ASP A 90 15.51 -11.61 -6.24
C ASP A 90 14.55 -10.49 -6.67
N VAL A 91 13.32 -10.87 -7.02
CA VAL A 91 12.28 -9.94 -7.49
C VAL A 91 11.64 -9.12 -6.37
N TRP A 92 11.83 -9.49 -5.10
CA TRP A 92 11.14 -8.84 -3.99
C TRP A 92 11.56 -7.36 -3.82
N PRO A 93 12.86 -7.01 -3.73
CA PRO A 93 13.30 -5.61 -3.70
C PRO A 93 12.95 -4.84 -4.99
N GLU A 94 13.01 -5.50 -6.15
CA GLU A 94 12.68 -4.89 -7.43
C GLU A 94 11.20 -4.46 -7.50
N PHE A 95 10.28 -5.28 -6.98
CA PHE A 95 8.86 -4.93 -6.91
C PHE A 95 8.55 -3.88 -5.86
N GLN A 96 9.28 -3.85 -4.75
CA GLN A 96 9.17 -2.74 -3.79
C GLN A 96 9.60 -1.41 -4.43
N TYR A 97 10.72 -1.40 -5.15
CA TYR A 97 11.16 -0.21 -5.90
C TYR A 97 10.15 0.16 -6.99
N PHE A 98 9.74 -0.80 -7.81
CA PHE A 98 8.83 -0.55 -8.94
C PHE A 98 7.49 0.02 -8.49
N THR A 99 6.85 -0.58 -7.49
CA THR A 99 5.56 -0.09 -6.97
C THR A 99 5.70 1.27 -6.28
N GLY A 100 6.83 1.50 -5.59
CA GLY A 100 7.19 2.80 -5.04
C GLY A 100 7.35 3.88 -6.11
N ASP A 101 8.03 3.58 -7.21
CA ASP A 101 8.24 4.53 -8.31
C ASP A 101 6.94 4.83 -9.07
N VAL A 102 6.13 3.80 -9.30
CA VAL A 102 4.79 3.92 -9.89
C VAL A 102 3.93 4.91 -9.09
N ILE A 103 3.86 4.76 -7.77
CA ILE A 103 3.04 5.68 -6.94
C ILE A 103 3.68 7.07 -6.85
N SER A 104 5.00 7.18 -6.74
CA SER A 104 5.71 8.46 -6.74
C SER A 104 5.43 9.28 -7.99
N ARG A 105 5.50 8.65 -9.18
CA ARG A 105 5.23 9.33 -10.45
C ARG A 105 3.74 9.63 -10.62
N ALA A 106 2.86 8.67 -10.32
CA ALA A 106 1.43 8.82 -10.60
C ALA A 106 0.69 9.74 -9.62
N ALA A 107 1.04 9.70 -8.34
CA ALA A 107 0.35 10.49 -7.30
C ALA A 107 1.04 11.81 -6.99
N PHE A 108 2.37 11.89 -7.16
CA PHE A 108 3.16 13.06 -6.72
C PHE A 108 3.98 13.71 -7.83
N SER A 109 3.95 13.17 -9.07
CA SER A 109 4.80 13.65 -10.18
C SER A 109 6.29 13.73 -9.82
N SER A 110 6.73 12.83 -8.94
CA SER A 110 8.09 12.70 -8.40
C SER A 110 8.67 11.33 -8.79
N SER A 111 9.84 10.96 -8.26
CA SER A 111 10.46 9.67 -8.45
C SER A 111 10.56 8.89 -7.13
N TYR A 112 10.70 7.57 -7.20
CA TYR A 112 11.03 6.81 -5.98
C TYR A 112 12.33 7.30 -5.35
N GLU A 113 13.31 7.69 -6.16
CA GLU A 113 14.63 8.12 -5.71
C GLU A 113 14.56 9.35 -4.80
N GLU A 114 13.75 10.35 -5.16
CA GLU A 114 13.49 11.54 -4.34
C GLU A 114 12.86 11.20 -2.98
N GLY A 115 11.94 10.21 -2.96
CA GLY A 115 11.22 9.78 -1.77
C GLY A 115 11.87 8.63 -1.01
N ARG A 116 12.98 8.05 -1.51
CA ARG A 116 13.49 6.74 -1.08
C ARG A 116 13.70 6.65 0.42
N ARG A 117 14.25 7.72 1.01
CA ARG A 117 14.50 7.76 2.46
C ARG A 117 13.20 7.70 3.28
N ILE A 118 12.14 8.35 2.79
CA ILE A 118 10.82 8.33 3.44
C ILE A 118 10.22 6.92 3.38
N PHE A 119 10.26 6.27 2.21
CA PHE A 119 9.77 4.90 2.05
C PHE A 119 10.49 3.91 2.97
N GLN A 120 11.82 4.00 3.04
CA GLN A 120 12.63 3.13 3.92
C GLN A 120 12.26 3.32 5.39
N LEU A 121 12.17 4.57 5.85
CA LEU A 121 11.80 4.89 7.24
C LEU A 121 10.38 4.44 7.56
N GLN A 122 9.43 4.59 6.63
CA GLN A 122 8.06 4.11 6.80
C GLN A 122 7.98 2.58 6.88
N LEU A 123 8.78 1.86 6.07
CA LEU A 123 8.85 0.41 6.11
C LEU A 123 9.45 -0.09 7.44
N GLU A 124 10.54 0.51 7.88
CA GLU A 124 11.19 0.21 9.16
C GLU A 124 10.23 0.46 10.32
N LEU A 125 9.57 1.63 10.34
CA LEU A 125 8.56 1.95 11.35
C LEU A 125 7.40 0.94 11.32
N ALA A 126 6.94 0.54 10.14
CA ALA A 126 5.87 -0.45 10.01
C ALA A 126 6.27 -1.80 10.61
N GLN A 127 7.50 -2.25 10.39
CA GLN A 127 8.03 -3.49 10.97
C GLN A 127 8.10 -3.41 12.49
N LEU A 128 8.64 -2.31 13.04
CA LEU A 128 8.71 -2.09 14.48
C LEU A 128 7.32 -2.04 15.12
N VAL A 129 6.35 -1.39 14.48
CA VAL A 129 4.96 -1.33 14.95
C VAL A 129 4.32 -2.71 14.96
N VAL A 130 4.53 -3.53 13.93
CA VAL A 130 4.01 -4.92 13.89
C VAL A 130 4.63 -5.75 15.01
N GLN A 131 5.95 -5.67 15.20
CA GLN A 131 6.64 -6.37 16.29
C GLN A 131 6.12 -5.96 17.67
N ALA A 132 5.95 -4.66 17.90
CA ALA A 132 5.42 -4.12 19.15
C ALA A 132 3.96 -4.54 19.41
N ILE A 133 3.12 -4.60 18.37
CA ILE A 133 1.74 -5.09 18.50
C ILE A 133 1.72 -6.57 18.89
N HIS A 134 2.59 -7.38 18.28
CA HIS A 134 2.70 -8.80 18.60
C HIS A 134 3.24 -9.04 20.02
N SER A 135 4.20 -8.23 20.50
CA SER A 135 4.75 -8.37 21.86
C SER A 135 3.83 -7.81 22.95
N ALA A 136 3.00 -6.80 22.64
CA ALA A 136 2.04 -6.22 23.57
C ALA A 136 0.77 -7.08 23.76
N CYS A 137 0.50 -8.05 22.88
CA CYS A 137 -0.56 -9.05 23.08
C CYS A 137 -0.09 -10.16 24.02
N ILE A 138 0.27 -9.82 25.27
CA ILE A 138 0.36 -10.81 26.35
C ILE A 138 -1.06 -11.04 26.89
N PRO A 139 -1.64 -12.24 26.77
CA PRO A 139 -2.94 -12.53 27.37
C PRO A 139 -2.86 -12.36 28.89
N GLY A 140 -3.64 -11.43 29.46
CA GLY A 140 -3.70 -11.21 30.92
C GLY A 140 -3.42 -9.77 31.40
N TYR A 141 -3.09 -8.83 30.50
CA TYR A 141 -2.91 -7.41 30.86
C TYR A 141 -4.18 -6.59 30.58
N ARG A 142 -5.27 -6.90 31.28
CA ARG A 142 -6.48 -6.07 31.41
C ARG A 142 -7.10 -6.24 32.78
#